data_AF-A0A6A1WP48-F1
#
_entry.id   AF-A0A6A1WP48-F1
#
_cell.length_a   1.000
_cell.length_b   1.000
_cell.length_c   1.000
_cell.angle_alpha   90.00
_cell.angle_beta   90.00
_cell.angle_gamma   90.00
#
_symmetry.space_group_name_H-M   'P 1'
#
loop_
_entity.id
_entity.type
_entity.pdbx_description
1 polymer ?
#
loop_
_entity_poly.entity_id
_entity_poly.type
_entity_poly.pdbx_seq_one_letter_code
_entity_poly.pdbx_strand_id
1 'polypeptide(L)'
;MATFGTAAAPNPNPNKSFEVAQPPSDSVSSLSFSPKANYLVATSWDNQVRCWEIMHSGAAVGSTPKASISLDQPVLCSTWKDDGTTVFSGGCDKQAKMWPLSGGQPMTVAMHDAPIKEIAWIPEMNLLATGSDMYWDTRQSNPVHTQQLPDRCYSLTVRHPLMVVGTADRNLVVFNLQNPQTEFKRITSPLKYQTRCVTAFPDQQGFLVGSIEGRVGVHHLDDSQQSKNFTFKCHRDGSEIYSVNSLNFHPAMARCLQPIPCSTFNNDGSIYAYAVCYDWSKGAENHNPAAPKPSIFLHLPQVDVWSAGILFYQMLFGKRPSGHDQTQERILREDTIIKARKVEFPSRPAVSNEAKVKTYLMAQDQTESLKEEDDEAARFGDRNLKIMHEPVDKKIKRLELTYFYKFKALHKALYVGNWDAVDRYLNHDMAALNAKVFRSGETALHIAVAKGHVHIVEEVGGANVGGGFRIRDGSGMTAMARASALGGTPMLECMHKKNKNLHTVPDPTGRIPFLVALEAGNKEAARYFYSVTPKENLIGDANDELDSSLISALILENNLGNEL
;
A
#
# COMPACT_ATOMS: atom_id res chain seq x y z
N MET A 1 -16.28 -40.55 27.19
CA MET A 1 -16.69 -39.13 27.26
C MET A 1 -15.43 -38.28 27.27
N ALA A 2 -14.97 -37.83 26.11
CA ALA A 2 -13.84 -36.93 26.02
C ALA A 2 -14.36 -35.50 26.30
N THR A 3 -13.84 -34.91 27.36
CA THR A 3 -14.13 -33.55 27.81
C THR A 3 -13.77 -32.54 26.72
N PHE A 4 -14.73 -31.67 26.40
CA PHE A 4 -14.60 -30.58 25.44
C PHE A 4 -13.41 -29.69 25.81
N GLY A 5 -12.52 -29.48 24.83
CA GLY A 5 -11.41 -28.54 24.96
C GLY A 5 -11.89 -27.15 25.38
N THR A 6 -11.09 -26.51 26.22
CA THR A 6 -11.28 -25.15 26.71
C THR A 6 -11.72 -24.20 25.59
N ALA A 7 -12.87 -23.54 25.77
CA ALA A 7 -13.37 -22.54 24.84
C ALA A 7 -12.30 -21.45 24.64
N ALA A 8 -11.88 -21.25 23.38
CA ALA A 8 -11.00 -20.14 23.02
C ALA A 8 -11.66 -18.81 23.41
N ALA A 9 -10.86 -17.83 23.83
CA ALA A 9 -11.35 -16.52 24.21
C ALA A 9 -12.08 -15.84 23.02
N PRO A 10 -13.26 -15.23 23.23
CA PRO A 10 -13.99 -14.53 22.17
C PRO A 10 -13.17 -13.34 21.65
N ASN A 11 -13.36 -13.02 20.37
CA ASN A 11 -12.72 -11.86 19.75
C ASN A 11 -13.25 -10.58 20.40
N PRO A 12 -12.37 -9.68 20.89
CA PRO A 12 -12.85 -8.41 21.44
C PRO A 12 -13.62 -7.61 20.39
N ASN A 13 -14.75 -7.07 20.81
CA ASN A 13 -15.68 -6.34 19.96
C ASN A 13 -15.73 -4.86 20.38
N PRO A 14 -14.65 -4.08 20.10
CA PRO A 14 -14.55 -2.68 20.54
C PRO A 14 -15.58 -1.78 19.84
N ASN A 15 -16.11 -2.23 18.70
CA ASN A 15 -17.08 -1.52 17.89
C ASN A 15 -18.54 -1.79 18.29
N LYS A 16 -18.77 -2.58 19.36
CA LYS A 16 -20.11 -2.95 19.85
C LYS A 16 -21.03 -3.43 18.73
N SER A 17 -20.47 -4.14 17.76
CA SER A 17 -21.17 -4.65 16.59
C SER A 17 -21.90 -5.95 16.92
N PHE A 18 -22.87 -6.36 16.12
CA PHE A 18 -23.58 -7.63 16.35
C PHE A 18 -22.73 -8.78 15.79
N GLU A 19 -22.40 -9.76 16.62
CA GLU A 19 -21.66 -10.94 16.16
C GLU A 19 -22.60 -11.92 15.45
N VAL A 20 -22.15 -12.46 14.32
CA VAL A 20 -22.89 -13.47 13.57
C VAL A 20 -22.84 -14.80 14.31
N ALA A 21 -23.99 -15.46 14.44
CA ALA A 21 -24.10 -16.74 15.13
C ALA A 21 -23.37 -17.85 14.36
N GLN A 22 -22.64 -18.72 15.09
CA GLN A 22 -21.87 -19.84 14.52
C GLN A 22 -20.89 -19.37 13.42
N PRO A 23 -19.92 -18.50 13.75
CA PRO A 23 -18.95 -18.05 12.77
C PRO A 23 -18.06 -19.21 12.27
N PRO A 24 -17.37 -19.03 11.14
CA PRO A 24 -16.42 -20.01 10.61
C PRO A 24 -15.35 -20.42 11.63
N SER A 25 -14.84 -21.65 11.49
CA SER A 25 -13.83 -22.22 12.39
C SER A 25 -12.40 -21.87 12.01
N ASP A 26 -12.19 -21.35 10.80
CA ASP A 26 -10.92 -20.83 10.29
C ASP A 26 -11.13 -19.51 9.53
N SER A 27 -10.06 -18.83 9.13
CA SER A 27 -10.08 -17.50 8.53
C SER A 27 -11.11 -17.36 7.41
N VAL A 28 -11.78 -16.21 7.39
CA VAL A 28 -12.79 -15.87 6.40
C VAL A 28 -12.12 -15.21 5.21
N SER A 29 -12.41 -15.72 4.01
CA SER A 29 -11.80 -15.27 2.76
C SER A 29 -12.62 -14.21 2.04
N SER A 30 -13.95 -14.31 2.09
CA SER A 30 -14.87 -13.38 1.42
C SER A 30 -16.21 -13.29 2.14
N LEU A 31 -16.82 -12.11 2.07
CA LEU A 31 -18.18 -11.81 2.53
C LEU A 31 -18.97 -11.19 1.38
N SER A 32 -20.23 -11.62 1.20
CA SER A 32 -21.09 -11.06 0.15
C SER A 32 -22.56 -11.09 0.55
N PHE A 33 -23.24 -9.95 0.45
CA PHE A 33 -24.69 -9.87 0.64
C PHE A 33 -25.45 -10.20 -0.63
N SER A 34 -26.61 -10.83 -0.48
CA SER A 34 -27.52 -11.05 -1.59
C SER A 34 -28.03 -9.72 -2.16
N PRO A 35 -28.15 -9.59 -3.49
CA PRO A 35 -28.67 -8.37 -4.12
C PRO A 35 -30.19 -8.19 -3.93
N LYS A 36 -30.92 -9.25 -3.55
CA LYS A 36 -32.39 -9.23 -3.45
C LYS A 36 -32.94 -9.67 -2.10
N ALA A 37 -32.22 -10.51 -1.37
CA ALA A 37 -32.64 -11.03 -0.08
C ALA A 37 -31.72 -10.54 1.05
N ASN A 38 -32.18 -10.66 2.30
CA ASN A 38 -31.37 -10.33 3.47
C ASN A 38 -30.44 -11.48 3.86
N TYR A 39 -29.68 -11.99 2.89
CA TYR A 39 -28.73 -13.08 3.10
C TYR A 39 -27.30 -12.60 3.07
N LEU A 40 -26.50 -13.06 4.01
CA LEU A 40 -25.04 -12.90 4.02
C LEU A 40 -24.40 -14.25 3.75
N VAL A 41 -23.45 -14.30 2.84
CA VAL A 41 -22.59 -15.45 2.59
C VAL A 41 -21.17 -15.17 3.04
N ALA A 42 -20.54 -16.17 3.64
CA ALA A 42 -19.11 -16.18 3.92
C ALA A 42 -18.45 -17.43 3.36
N THR A 43 -17.22 -17.28 2.89
CA THR A 43 -16.32 -18.37 2.49
C THR A 43 -15.11 -18.40 3.42
N SER A 44 -14.58 -19.59 3.69
CA SER A 44 -13.54 -19.75 4.72
C SER A 44 -12.50 -20.81 4.34
N TRP A 45 -11.35 -20.71 5.01
CA TRP A 45 -10.27 -21.69 5.01
C TRP A 45 -10.64 -23.02 5.69
N ASP A 46 -11.79 -23.09 6.37
CA ASP A 46 -12.36 -24.34 6.87
C ASP A 46 -13.16 -25.14 5.83
N ASN A 47 -12.94 -24.83 4.55
CA ASN A 47 -13.52 -25.47 3.37
C ASN A 47 -15.04 -25.30 3.24
N GLN A 48 -15.67 -24.41 3.99
CA GLN A 48 -17.12 -24.23 3.97
C GLN A 48 -17.55 -22.90 3.34
N VAL A 49 -18.69 -22.95 2.66
CA VAL A 49 -19.51 -21.79 2.31
C VAL A 49 -20.71 -21.79 3.25
N ARG A 50 -20.93 -20.69 3.96
CA ARG A 50 -22.03 -20.55 4.93
C ARG A 50 -22.94 -19.39 4.54
N CYS A 51 -24.24 -19.57 4.72
CA CYS A 51 -25.26 -18.56 4.49
C CYS A 51 -26.04 -18.30 5.78
N TRP A 52 -26.22 -17.02 6.10
CA TRP A 52 -27.07 -16.56 7.20
C TRP A 52 -28.20 -15.69 6.66
N GLU A 53 -29.35 -15.79 7.30
CA GLU A 53 -30.40 -14.79 7.21
C GLU A 53 -30.16 -13.69 8.22
N ILE A 54 -30.14 -12.45 7.74
CA ILE A 54 -29.89 -11.25 8.52
C ILE A 54 -31.22 -10.56 8.77
N MET A 55 -31.56 -10.38 10.04
CA MET A 55 -32.75 -9.65 10.46
C MET A 55 -32.31 -8.28 10.98
N HIS A 56 -33.00 -7.23 10.54
CA HIS A 56 -32.73 -5.87 10.97
C HIS A 56 -34.04 -5.18 11.33
N SER A 57 -34.16 -4.72 12.57
CA SER A 57 -35.33 -4.00 13.06
C SER A 57 -34.89 -2.89 14.02
N GLY A 58 -34.99 -1.63 13.57
CA GLY A 58 -34.53 -0.48 14.33
C GLY A 58 -33.03 -0.57 14.63
N ALA A 59 -32.66 -0.60 15.91
CA ALA A 59 -31.26 -0.72 16.34
C ALA A 59 -30.79 -2.18 16.52
N ALA A 60 -31.66 -3.18 16.35
CA ALA A 60 -31.32 -4.57 16.55
C ALA A 60 -30.96 -5.26 15.22
N VAL A 61 -29.81 -5.92 15.19
CA VAL A 61 -29.42 -6.82 14.10
C VAL A 61 -29.26 -8.24 14.64
N GLY A 62 -29.90 -9.19 13.98
CA GLY A 62 -29.79 -10.62 14.26
C GLY A 62 -29.27 -11.38 13.06
N SER A 63 -28.67 -12.54 13.31
CA SER A 63 -28.30 -13.48 12.26
C SER A 63 -28.80 -14.88 12.63
N THR A 64 -29.28 -15.63 11.65
CA THR A 64 -29.71 -17.02 11.82
C THR A 64 -29.04 -17.88 10.76
N PRO A 65 -28.31 -18.96 11.13
CA PRO A 65 -27.75 -19.88 10.16
C PRO A 65 -28.85 -20.46 9.27
N LYS A 66 -28.70 -20.35 7.95
CA LYS A 66 -29.70 -20.79 6.97
C LYS A 66 -29.30 -22.10 6.31
N ALA A 67 -28.08 -22.15 5.77
CA ALA A 67 -27.55 -23.30 5.07
C ALA A 67 -26.02 -23.23 4.95
N SER A 68 -25.38 -24.34 4.65
CA SER A 68 -23.95 -24.41 4.34
C SER A 68 -23.63 -25.55 3.38
N ILE A 69 -22.50 -25.44 2.68
CA ILE A 69 -21.95 -26.49 1.83
C ILE A 69 -20.45 -26.62 2.06
N SER A 70 -19.93 -27.84 1.90
CA SER A 70 -18.50 -28.14 2.02
C SER A 70 -17.87 -28.30 0.63
N LEU A 71 -16.67 -27.76 0.48
CA LEU A 71 -15.75 -27.99 -0.62
C LEU A 71 -14.59 -28.87 -0.12
N ASP A 72 -13.76 -29.36 -1.05
CA ASP A 72 -12.67 -30.29 -0.72
C ASP A 72 -11.41 -29.56 -0.23
N GLN A 73 -11.35 -28.23 -0.42
CA GLN A 73 -10.21 -27.37 -0.12
C GLN A 73 -10.69 -25.95 0.27
N PRO A 74 -9.79 -25.08 0.79
CA PRO A 74 -10.15 -23.73 1.21
C PRO A 74 -10.91 -22.92 0.15
N VAL A 75 -11.95 -22.22 0.59
CA VAL A 75 -12.80 -21.40 -0.30
C VAL A 75 -12.33 -19.95 -0.24
N LEU A 76 -12.03 -19.35 -1.38
CA LEU A 76 -11.34 -18.06 -1.47
C LEU A 76 -12.26 -16.89 -1.85
N CYS A 77 -13.31 -17.15 -2.61
CA CYS A 77 -14.19 -16.11 -3.13
C CYS A 77 -15.63 -16.59 -3.30
N SER A 78 -16.56 -15.65 -3.26
CA SER A 78 -17.96 -15.88 -3.57
C SER A 78 -18.60 -14.68 -4.25
N THR A 79 -19.63 -14.92 -5.07
CA THR A 79 -20.47 -13.88 -5.66
C THR A 79 -21.90 -14.39 -5.79
N TRP A 80 -22.87 -13.47 -5.76
CA TRP A 80 -24.28 -13.82 -5.92
C TRP A 80 -24.68 -13.76 -7.38
N LYS A 81 -25.53 -14.71 -7.79
CA LYS A 81 -26.32 -14.53 -8.98
C LYS A 81 -27.34 -13.41 -8.76
N ASP A 82 -27.72 -12.74 -9.85
CA ASP A 82 -28.70 -11.65 -9.88
C ASP A 82 -30.10 -12.04 -9.38
N ASP A 83 -30.40 -13.34 -9.27
CA ASP A 83 -31.65 -13.83 -8.66
C ASP A 83 -31.68 -13.72 -7.13
N GLY A 84 -30.52 -13.51 -6.48
CA GLY A 84 -30.40 -13.35 -5.03
C GLY A 84 -30.63 -14.62 -4.20
N THR A 85 -30.72 -15.77 -4.86
CA THR A 85 -30.95 -17.09 -4.26
C THR A 85 -29.90 -18.13 -4.66
N THR A 86 -29.03 -17.80 -5.62
CA THR A 86 -27.94 -18.65 -6.07
C THR A 86 -26.60 -18.00 -5.76
N VAL A 87 -25.68 -18.78 -5.20
CA VAL A 87 -24.33 -18.35 -4.82
C VAL A 87 -23.32 -19.08 -5.69
N PHE A 88 -22.35 -18.36 -6.23
CA PHE A 88 -21.16 -18.96 -6.80
C PHE A 88 -20.01 -18.87 -5.80
N SER A 89 -19.20 -19.93 -5.73
CA SER A 89 -18.02 -20.01 -4.87
C SER A 89 -16.84 -20.59 -5.65
N GLY A 90 -15.62 -20.18 -5.32
CA GLY A 90 -14.39 -20.71 -5.91
C GLY A 90 -13.28 -20.79 -4.87
N GLY A 91 -12.36 -21.73 -5.06
CA GLY A 91 -11.30 -21.98 -4.07
C GLY A 91 -10.10 -22.75 -4.58
N CYS A 92 -9.36 -23.31 -3.62
CA CYS A 92 -8.13 -24.08 -3.85
C CYS A 92 -8.37 -25.47 -4.48
N ASP A 93 -9.62 -25.93 -4.53
CA ASP A 93 -10.04 -27.14 -5.26
C ASP A 93 -10.14 -26.92 -6.78
N LYS A 94 -9.84 -25.68 -7.23
CA LYS A 94 -9.80 -25.27 -8.65
C LYS A 94 -11.17 -25.36 -9.34
N GLN A 95 -12.25 -25.44 -8.58
CA GLN A 95 -13.60 -25.55 -9.08
C GLN A 95 -14.40 -24.30 -8.71
N ALA A 96 -15.27 -23.86 -9.62
CA ALA A 96 -16.35 -22.95 -9.24
C ALA A 96 -17.62 -23.75 -9.03
N LYS A 97 -18.23 -23.64 -7.85
CA LYS A 97 -19.50 -24.27 -7.52
C LYS A 97 -20.63 -23.25 -7.54
N MET A 98 -21.72 -23.60 -8.22
CA MET A 98 -23.01 -22.91 -8.15
C MET A 98 -23.88 -23.61 -7.11
N TRP A 99 -24.39 -22.84 -6.16
CA TRP A 99 -25.17 -23.32 -5.02
C TRP A 99 -26.53 -22.61 -4.96
N PRO A 100 -27.61 -23.27 -5.39
CA PRO A 100 -28.97 -22.77 -5.21
C PRO A 100 -29.45 -22.96 -3.77
N LEU A 101 -29.82 -21.88 -3.08
CA LEU A 101 -30.26 -21.93 -1.68
C LEU A 101 -31.65 -22.56 -1.47
N SER A 102 -32.43 -22.75 -2.54
CA SER A 102 -33.79 -23.32 -2.51
C SER A 102 -33.83 -24.85 -2.41
N GLY A 103 -32.74 -25.50 -2.02
CA GLY A 103 -32.68 -26.96 -1.81
C GLY A 103 -32.11 -27.76 -2.99
N GLY A 104 -31.43 -27.10 -3.94
CA GLY A 104 -30.65 -27.77 -4.98
C GLY A 104 -29.28 -28.23 -4.46
N GLN A 105 -28.76 -29.33 -5.00
CA GLN A 105 -27.38 -29.74 -4.75
C GLN A 105 -26.41 -28.75 -5.43
N PRO A 106 -25.27 -28.42 -4.79
CA PRO A 106 -24.23 -27.63 -5.44
C PRO A 106 -23.72 -28.33 -6.69
N MET A 107 -23.51 -27.58 -7.76
CA MET A 107 -22.98 -28.10 -9.03
C MET A 107 -21.72 -27.37 -9.44
N THR A 108 -20.75 -28.11 -9.96
CA THR A 108 -19.54 -27.53 -10.55
C THR A 108 -19.89 -26.92 -11.90
N VAL A 109 -19.57 -25.63 -12.07
CA VAL A 109 -19.85 -24.84 -13.29
C VAL A 109 -18.59 -24.32 -13.98
N ALA A 110 -17.43 -24.41 -13.33
CA ALA A 110 -16.14 -24.10 -13.93
C ALA A 110 -15.04 -24.96 -13.31
N MET A 111 -13.99 -25.23 -14.09
CA MET A 111 -12.80 -25.96 -13.66
C MET A 111 -11.55 -25.28 -14.20
N HIS A 112 -10.53 -25.16 -13.35
CA HIS A 112 -9.27 -24.49 -13.63
C HIS A 112 -8.08 -25.40 -13.35
N ASP A 113 -6.91 -25.06 -13.90
CA ASP A 113 -5.65 -25.73 -13.59
C ASP A 113 -4.99 -25.20 -12.30
N ALA A 114 -5.46 -24.05 -11.80
CA ALA A 114 -4.98 -23.36 -10.62
C ALA A 114 -6.13 -22.94 -9.69
N PRO A 115 -5.85 -22.60 -8.40
CA PRO A 115 -6.86 -22.07 -7.48
C PRO A 115 -7.61 -20.86 -8.03
N ILE A 116 -8.93 -20.83 -7.82
CA ILE A 116 -9.78 -19.70 -8.23
C ILE A 116 -9.74 -18.64 -7.14
N LYS A 117 -9.03 -17.53 -7.40
CA LYS A 117 -8.85 -16.44 -6.44
C LYS A 117 -10.01 -15.43 -6.40
N GLU A 118 -10.67 -15.21 -7.54
CA GLU A 118 -11.76 -14.25 -7.70
C GLU A 118 -12.84 -14.77 -8.63
N ILE A 119 -14.08 -14.34 -8.39
CA ILE A 119 -15.27 -14.71 -9.14
C ILE A 119 -16.25 -13.54 -9.21
N ALA A 120 -16.87 -13.32 -10.37
CA ALA A 120 -17.86 -12.27 -10.55
C ALA A 120 -18.99 -12.75 -11.48
N TRP A 121 -20.23 -12.59 -11.04
CA TRP A 121 -21.40 -12.76 -11.90
C TRP A 121 -21.62 -11.49 -12.72
N ILE A 122 -21.88 -11.65 -14.02
CA ILE A 122 -22.15 -10.54 -14.95
C ILE A 122 -23.59 -10.72 -15.48
N PRO A 123 -24.59 -10.10 -14.82
CA PRO A 123 -26.00 -10.29 -15.16
C PRO A 123 -26.32 -9.94 -16.61
N GLU A 124 -25.72 -8.87 -17.14
CA GLU A 124 -25.97 -8.36 -18.49
C GLU A 124 -25.52 -9.33 -19.59
N MET A 125 -24.54 -10.19 -19.28
CA MET A 125 -24.04 -11.22 -20.20
C MET A 125 -24.60 -12.60 -19.86
N ASN A 126 -25.22 -12.76 -18.69
CA ASN A 126 -25.56 -14.06 -18.09
C ASN A 126 -24.35 -15.01 -18.05
N LEU A 127 -23.18 -14.47 -17.70
CA LEU A 127 -21.92 -15.21 -17.61
C LEU A 127 -21.28 -15.05 -16.24
N LEU A 128 -20.55 -16.08 -15.85
CA LEU A 128 -19.67 -16.10 -14.69
C LEU A 128 -18.23 -15.84 -15.16
N ALA A 129 -17.58 -14.82 -14.62
CA ALA A 129 -16.15 -14.60 -14.79
C ALA A 129 -15.40 -15.22 -13.59
N THR A 130 -14.40 -16.04 -13.85
CA THR A 130 -13.53 -16.66 -12.83
C THR A 130 -12.09 -16.30 -13.15
N GLY A 131 -11.32 -15.80 -12.18
CA GLY A 131 -9.92 -15.42 -12.40
C GLY A 131 -9.71 -14.32 -13.46
N SER A 132 -10.80 -13.74 -13.99
CA SER A 132 -10.89 -12.81 -15.13
C SER A 132 -10.28 -13.27 -16.46
N ASP A 133 -9.73 -14.48 -16.52
CA ASP A 133 -9.20 -15.11 -17.71
C ASP A 133 -10.19 -16.09 -18.33
N MET A 134 -11.29 -16.47 -17.66
CA MET A 134 -12.29 -17.38 -18.22
C MET A 134 -13.72 -16.95 -17.91
N TYR A 135 -14.57 -17.02 -18.94
CA TYR A 135 -16.00 -16.73 -18.88
C TYR A 135 -16.81 -18.00 -19.11
N TRP A 136 -17.82 -18.22 -18.27
CA TRP A 136 -18.59 -19.47 -18.26
C TRP A 136 -20.08 -19.19 -18.39
N ASP A 137 -20.72 -19.93 -19.29
CA ASP A 137 -22.16 -20.15 -19.27
C ASP A 137 -22.41 -21.34 -18.34
N THR A 138 -23.16 -21.14 -17.26
CA THR A 138 -23.39 -22.15 -16.21
C THR A 138 -24.15 -23.38 -16.68
N ARG A 139 -24.67 -23.35 -17.91
CA ARG A 139 -25.35 -24.46 -18.57
C ARG A 139 -24.41 -25.36 -19.36
N GLN A 140 -23.12 -25.00 -19.45
CA GLN A 140 -22.13 -25.66 -20.29
C GLN A 140 -20.87 -25.97 -19.47
N SER A 141 -20.12 -27.00 -19.88
CA SER A 141 -18.89 -27.40 -19.18
C SER A 141 -17.63 -26.69 -19.67
N ASN A 142 -17.67 -26.11 -20.87
CA ASN A 142 -16.52 -25.45 -21.49
C ASN A 142 -16.63 -23.94 -21.30
N PRO A 143 -15.50 -23.22 -21.17
CA PRO A 143 -15.52 -21.78 -21.11
C PRO A 143 -16.03 -21.22 -22.44
N VAL A 144 -16.90 -20.20 -22.36
CA VAL A 144 -17.39 -19.45 -23.52
C VAL A 144 -16.25 -18.64 -24.13
N HIS A 145 -15.35 -18.13 -23.29
CA HIS A 145 -14.20 -17.36 -23.71
C HIS A 145 -13.07 -17.47 -22.69
N THR A 146 -11.84 -17.47 -23.19
CA THR A 146 -10.61 -17.40 -22.39
C THR A 146 -9.78 -16.21 -22.85
N GLN A 147 -9.42 -15.34 -21.90
CA GLN A 147 -8.59 -14.16 -22.10
C GLN A 147 -7.25 -14.36 -21.41
N GLN A 148 -6.15 -14.21 -22.15
CA GLN A 148 -4.82 -14.30 -21.54
C GLN A 148 -4.54 -13.04 -20.72
N LEU A 149 -4.20 -13.22 -19.45
CA LEU A 149 -3.70 -12.17 -18.57
C LEU A 149 -2.16 -12.12 -18.58
N PRO A 150 -1.55 -10.96 -18.28
CA PRO A 150 -0.10 -10.82 -18.20
C PRO A 150 0.54 -11.64 -17.07
N ASP A 151 -0.17 -11.81 -15.96
CA ASP A 151 0.21 -12.64 -14.81
C ASP A 151 -1.07 -13.06 -14.08
N ARG A 152 -0.93 -13.84 -13.00
CA ARG A 152 -2.00 -14.35 -12.15
C ARG A 152 -2.91 -13.24 -11.65
N CYS A 153 -4.22 -13.46 -11.73
CA CYS A 153 -5.23 -12.57 -11.15
C CYS A 153 -5.18 -12.61 -9.61
N TYR A 154 -5.03 -11.44 -8.99
CA TYR A 154 -5.09 -11.27 -7.54
C TYR A 154 -6.38 -10.64 -7.05
N SER A 155 -6.95 -9.73 -7.84
CA SER A 155 -8.20 -9.07 -7.51
C SER A 155 -8.97 -8.69 -8.77
N LEU A 156 -10.29 -8.68 -8.68
CA LEU A 156 -11.22 -8.45 -9.78
C LEU A 156 -12.37 -7.57 -9.28
N THR A 157 -12.83 -6.67 -10.13
CA THR A 157 -14.08 -5.93 -9.91
C THR A 157 -14.84 -5.80 -11.21
N VAL A 158 -16.16 -5.94 -11.13
CA VAL A 158 -17.07 -5.79 -12.26
C VAL A 158 -18.14 -4.76 -11.90
N ARG A 159 -18.27 -3.76 -12.77
CA ARG A 159 -19.39 -2.83 -12.80
C ARG A 159 -19.74 -2.61 -14.28
N HIS A 160 -20.64 -3.42 -14.81
CA HIS A 160 -20.89 -3.45 -16.25
C HIS A 160 -21.12 -2.04 -16.85
N PRO A 161 -20.44 -1.70 -17.96
CA PRO A 161 -19.59 -2.58 -18.77
C PRO A 161 -18.11 -2.58 -18.34
N LEU A 162 -17.73 -1.88 -17.28
CA LEU A 162 -16.35 -1.84 -16.78
C LEU A 162 -16.00 -3.13 -16.02
N MET A 163 -14.87 -3.74 -16.36
CA MET A 163 -14.20 -4.74 -15.54
C MET A 163 -12.74 -4.38 -15.36
N VAL A 164 -12.21 -4.52 -14.15
CA VAL A 164 -10.80 -4.23 -13.84
C VAL A 164 -10.18 -5.41 -13.10
N VAL A 165 -9.01 -5.82 -13.57
CA VAL A 165 -8.24 -6.95 -13.05
C VAL A 165 -6.91 -6.46 -12.51
N GLY A 166 -6.63 -6.73 -11.24
CA GLY A 166 -5.30 -6.56 -10.67
C GLY A 166 -4.50 -7.86 -10.74
N THR A 167 -3.34 -7.82 -11.36
CA THR A 167 -2.46 -8.99 -11.58
C THR A 167 -1.19 -8.93 -10.73
N ALA A 168 -0.49 -10.07 -10.61
CA ALA A 168 0.65 -10.23 -9.71
C ALA A 168 1.86 -9.34 -10.05
N ASP A 169 2.06 -9.05 -11.34
CA ASP A 169 3.09 -8.14 -11.84
C ASP A 169 2.72 -6.64 -11.68
N ARG A 170 1.63 -6.36 -10.95
CA ARG A 170 1.05 -5.04 -10.68
C ARG A 170 0.42 -4.38 -11.90
N ASN A 171 0.16 -5.11 -12.98
CA ASN A 171 -0.68 -4.59 -14.05
C ASN A 171 -2.15 -4.56 -13.61
N LEU A 172 -2.82 -3.48 -14.01
CA LEU A 172 -4.26 -3.27 -13.91
C LEU A 172 -4.82 -3.34 -15.32
N VAL A 173 -5.43 -4.48 -15.64
CA VAL A 173 -6.00 -4.75 -16.96
C VAL A 173 -7.47 -4.35 -16.93
N VAL A 174 -7.84 -3.42 -17.80
CA VAL A 174 -9.18 -2.85 -17.90
C VAL A 174 -9.84 -3.44 -19.13
N PHE A 175 -11.08 -3.91 -18.97
CA PHE A 175 -11.92 -4.43 -20.04
C PHE A 175 -13.21 -3.62 -20.14
N ASN A 176 -13.67 -3.45 -21.38
CA ASN A 176 -15.05 -3.08 -21.66
C ASN A 176 -15.81 -4.36 -22.04
N LEU A 177 -16.73 -4.78 -21.19
CA LEU A 177 -17.49 -6.03 -21.33
C LEU A 177 -18.50 -6.03 -22.50
N GLN A 178 -18.68 -4.91 -23.19
CA GLN A 178 -19.33 -4.91 -24.50
C GLN A 178 -18.47 -5.61 -25.57
N ASN A 179 -17.14 -5.64 -25.37
CA ASN A 179 -16.18 -6.40 -26.16
C ASN A 179 -15.14 -7.07 -25.23
N PRO A 180 -15.53 -8.14 -24.51
CA PRO A 180 -14.72 -8.74 -23.45
C PRO A 180 -13.45 -9.43 -23.95
N GLN A 181 -13.32 -9.65 -25.27
CA GLN A 181 -12.19 -10.36 -25.88
C GLN A 181 -10.94 -9.49 -26.10
N THR A 182 -11.04 -8.19 -25.80
CA THR A 182 -9.94 -7.26 -26.01
C THR A 182 -9.72 -6.43 -24.77
N GLU A 183 -8.45 -6.34 -24.35
CA GLU A 183 -8.04 -5.38 -23.32
C GLU A 183 -8.38 -3.96 -23.79
N PHE A 184 -9.15 -3.23 -22.99
CA PHE A 184 -9.47 -1.83 -23.27
C PHE A 184 -8.28 -0.91 -22.93
N LYS A 185 -7.65 -1.14 -21.77
CA LYS A 185 -6.47 -0.40 -21.32
C LYS A 185 -5.65 -1.26 -20.38
N ARG A 186 -4.33 -1.12 -20.43
CA ARG A 186 -3.41 -1.73 -19.45
C ARG A 186 -2.65 -0.62 -18.74
N ILE A 187 -2.72 -0.63 -17.41
CA ILE A 187 -2.16 0.42 -16.56
C ILE A 187 -1.23 -0.24 -15.56
N THR A 188 0.02 0.22 -15.46
CA THR A 188 0.88 -0.15 -14.33
C THR A 188 0.33 0.49 -13.06
N SER A 189 0.10 -0.30 -12.01
CA SER A 189 -0.44 0.20 -10.75
C SER A 189 0.32 1.45 -10.26
N PRO A 190 -0.38 2.52 -9.84
CA PRO A 190 0.26 3.70 -9.27
C PRO A 190 0.88 3.41 -7.89
N LEU A 191 0.65 2.21 -7.34
CA LEU A 191 1.17 1.76 -6.07
C LEU A 191 2.45 0.94 -6.26
N LYS A 192 3.38 1.07 -5.32
CA LYS A 192 4.72 0.49 -5.45
C LYS A 192 4.73 -1.01 -5.14
N TYR A 193 3.74 -1.49 -4.38
CA TYR A 193 3.67 -2.86 -3.88
C TYR A 193 2.52 -3.63 -4.48
N GLN A 194 2.52 -4.94 -4.20
CA GLN A 194 1.53 -5.90 -4.65
C GLN A 194 0.10 -5.36 -4.50
N THR A 195 -0.64 -5.40 -5.61
CA THR A 195 -2.08 -5.12 -5.63
C THR A 195 -2.80 -6.18 -4.80
N ARG A 196 -3.60 -5.73 -3.84
CA ARG A 196 -4.36 -6.61 -2.93
C ARG A 196 -5.85 -6.61 -3.25
N CYS A 197 -6.41 -5.47 -3.59
CA CYS A 197 -7.82 -5.32 -3.89
C CYS A 197 -8.06 -4.23 -4.95
N VAL A 198 -9.11 -4.37 -5.76
CA VAL A 198 -9.60 -3.35 -6.68
C VAL A 198 -11.10 -3.18 -6.55
N THR A 199 -11.63 -1.97 -6.78
CA THR A 199 -13.08 -1.74 -6.88
C THR A 199 -13.40 -0.66 -7.92
N ALA A 200 -14.34 -0.92 -8.81
CA ALA A 200 -14.76 0.02 -9.84
C ALA A 200 -15.57 1.18 -9.24
N PHE A 201 -15.45 2.37 -9.82
CA PHE A 201 -16.41 3.44 -9.57
C PHE A 201 -17.76 3.06 -10.18
N PRO A 202 -18.88 3.45 -9.59
CA PRO A 202 -20.19 3.08 -10.14
C PRO A 202 -20.65 3.87 -11.33
N ASP A 203 -20.13 5.08 -11.47
CA ASP A 203 -20.22 5.84 -12.71
C ASP A 203 -19.34 5.23 -13.82
N GLN A 204 -18.56 4.18 -13.48
CA GLN A 204 -17.71 3.41 -14.38
C GLN A 204 -16.57 4.24 -15.01
N GLN A 205 -16.28 5.43 -14.49
CA GLN A 205 -15.25 6.31 -15.05
C GLN A 205 -13.84 5.98 -14.55
N GLY A 206 -13.72 5.04 -13.62
CA GLY A 206 -12.46 4.73 -12.95
C GLY A 206 -12.59 3.61 -11.94
N PHE A 207 -11.56 3.47 -11.12
CA PHE A 207 -11.47 2.47 -10.08
C PHE A 207 -10.55 2.91 -8.94
N LEU A 208 -10.72 2.26 -7.79
CA LEU A 208 -9.78 2.28 -6.68
C LEU A 208 -8.91 1.03 -6.72
N VAL A 209 -7.65 1.17 -6.32
CA VAL A 209 -6.71 0.08 -6.13
C VAL A 209 -6.11 0.17 -4.74
N GLY A 210 -6.10 -0.93 -3.99
CA GLY A 210 -5.47 -1.07 -2.68
C GLY A 210 -4.28 -2.02 -2.76
N SER A 211 -3.25 -1.74 -1.97
CA SER A 211 -2.01 -2.53 -1.94
C SER A 211 -1.64 -2.99 -0.53
N ILE A 212 -0.65 -3.88 -0.45
CA ILE A 212 -0.11 -4.34 0.82
C ILE A 212 0.68 -3.27 1.60
N GLU A 213 0.99 -2.11 1.00
CA GLU A 213 1.73 -1.02 1.66
C GLU A 213 0.85 -0.01 2.40
N GLY A 214 -0.40 -0.35 2.73
CA GLY A 214 -1.30 0.58 3.43
C GLY A 214 -1.52 1.86 2.61
N ARG A 215 -1.88 1.69 1.33
CA ARG A 215 -2.21 2.78 0.40
C ARG A 215 -3.34 2.39 -0.53
N VAL A 216 -4.11 3.41 -0.88
CA VAL A 216 -5.12 3.35 -1.93
C VAL A 216 -4.79 4.36 -3.02
N GLY A 217 -4.91 3.94 -4.26
CA GLY A 217 -4.85 4.78 -5.44
C GLY A 217 -6.25 4.98 -6.03
N VAL A 218 -6.52 6.20 -6.48
CA VAL A 218 -7.72 6.61 -7.21
C VAL A 218 -7.31 6.83 -8.66
N HIS A 219 -7.96 6.14 -9.58
CA HIS A 219 -7.59 6.19 -11.00
C HIS A 219 -8.82 6.33 -11.90
N HIS A 220 -8.87 7.41 -12.67
CA HIS A 220 -9.83 7.65 -13.74
C HIS A 220 -9.29 7.11 -15.06
N LEU A 221 -10.16 6.54 -15.89
CA LEU A 221 -9.79 5.93 -17.17
C LEU A 221 -9.61 6.95 -18.29
N ASP A 222 -10.39 8.03 -18.26
CA ASP A 222 -10.30 9.13 -19.22
C ASP A 222 -9.02 9.92 -18.99
N ASP A 223 -8.24 10.08 -20.06
CA ASP A 223 -6.97 10.79 -20.02
C ASP A 223 -7.15 12.28 -19.67
N SER A 224 -8.31 12.86 -19.98
CA SER A 224 -8.65 14.24 -19.58
C SER A 224 -8.76 14.43 -18.07
N GLN A 225 -9.04 13.35 -17.34
CA GLN A 225 -9.24 13.35 -15.88
C GLN A 225 -8.01 12.85 -15.12
N GLN A 226 -6.86 12.61 -15.78
CA GLN A 226 -5.66 12.11 -15.10
C GLN A 226 -5.16 13.03 -13.98
N SER A 227 -5.39 14.34 -14.08
CA SER A 227 -5.05 15.31 -13.02
C SER A 227 -5.83 15.07 -11.71
N LYS A 228 -6.95 14.35 -11.77
CA LYS A 228 -7.75 13.93 -10.61
C LYS A 228 -7.28 12.60 -10.02
N ASN A 229 -6.28 11.95 -10.59
CA ASN A 229 -5.71 10.73 -10.03
C ASN A 229 -4.80 11.08 -8.85
N PHE A 230 -4.95 10.37 -7.74
CA PHE A 230 -4.12 10.58 -6.56
C PHE A 230 -3.99 9.28 -5.76
N THR A 231 -3.05 9.27 -4.82
CA THR A 231 -2.91 8.18 -3.86
C THR A 231 -2.91 8.74 -2.45
N PHE A 232 -3.37 7.94 -1.49
CA PHE A 232 -3.35 8.32 -0.08
C PHE A 232 -2.96 7.14 0.81
N LYS A 233 -2.34 7.46 1.95
CA LYS A 233 -1.93 6.49 2.97
C LYS A 233 -3.14 6.14 3.83
N CYS A 234 -3.29 4.87 4.18
CA CYS A 234 -4.32 4.35 5.08
C CYS A 234 -3.81 3.09 5.76
N HIS A 235 -4.51 2.60 6.78
CA HIS A 235 -4.12 1.37 7.51
C HIS A 235 -2.66 1.45 8.02
N ARG A 236 -2.30 2.57 8.66
CA ARG A 236 -0.99 2.80 9.28
C ARG A 236 -1.19 3.26 10.71
N ASP A 237 -0.36 2.75 11.60
CA ASP A 237 -0.34 3.13 13.02
C ASP A 237 1.12 3.34 13.45
N GLY A 238 1.52 4.61 13.55
CA GLY A 238 2.93 4.98 13.73
C GLY A 238 3.81 4.44 12.59
N SER A 239 4.79 3.58 12.92
CA SER A 239 5.62 2.89 11.93
C SER A 239 5.01 1.61 11.36
N GLU A 240 3.94 1.09 11.96
CA GLU A 240 3.31 -0.15 11.52
C GLU A 240 2.44 0.11 10.29
N ILE A 241 2.62 -0.70 9.25
CA ILE A 241 1.88 -0.64 7.99
C ILE A 241 1.13 -1.95 7.82
N TYR A 242 -0.17 -1.85 7.54
CA TYR A 242 -1.04 -3.00 7.32
C TYR A 242 -1.54 -3.01 5.88
N SER A 243 -1.84 -4.19 5.35
CA SER A 243 -2.40 -4.35 4.02
C SER A 243 -3.79 -3.73 3.91
N VAL A 244 -4.11 -3.22 2.71
CA VAL A 244 -5.48 -2.85 2.37
C VAL A 244 -6.17 -4.09 1.82
N ASN A 245 -6.87 -4.82 2.69
CA ASN A 245 -7.56 -6.07 2.31
C ASN A 245 -8.94 -5.83 1.66
N SER A 246 -9.59 -4.71 1.97
CA SER A 246 -10.92 -4.34 1.48
C SER A 246 -10.99 -2.83 1.23
N LEU A 247 -11.75 -2.43 0.21
CA LEU A 247 -11.97 -1.02 -0.18
C LEU A 247 -13.35 -0.50 0.23
N ASN A 248 -14.05 -1.21 1.11
CA ASN A 248 -15.31 -0.74 1.70
C ASN A 248 -15.00 0.18 2.90
N PHE A 249 -15.41 1.45 2.82
CA PHE A 249 -15.07 2.47 3.81
C PHE A 249 -16.20 2.68 4.83
N HIS A 250 -15.85 2.72 6.12
CA HIS A 250 -16.75 3.14 7.20
C HIS A 250 -16.01 4.08 8.18
N PRO A 251 -16.56 5.27 8.49
CA PRO A 251 -15.79 6.40 9.08
C PRO A 251 -15.48 6.34 10.59
N ALA A 252 -15.97 5.37 11.36
CA ALA A 252 -15.86 5.42 12.82
C ALA A 252 -15.75 4.04 13.47
N MET A 253 -14.64 3.34 13.24
CA MET A 253 -14.38 2.05 13.89
C MET A 253 -13.10 2.06 14.71
N ALA A 254 -13.22 1.61 15.95
CA ALA A 254 -12.10 1.24 16.79
C ALA A 254 -11.37 0.03 16.20
N ARG A 255 -10.05 0.01 16.40
CA ARG A 255 -9.15 -1.03 15.92
C ARG A 255 -9.50 -2.39 16.54
N CYS A 256 -9.67 -3.41 15.70
CA CYS A 256 -9.82 -4.80 16.14
C CYS A 256 -8.45 -5.41 16.49
N LEU A 257 -8.43 -6.44 17.34
CA LEU A 257 -7.18 -7.11 17.73
C LEU A 257 -6.57 -7.95 16.60
N GLN A 258 -7.41 -8.54 15.77
CA GLN A 258 -7.00 -9.28 14.57
C GLN A 258 -7.31 -8.47 13.30
N PRO A 259 -6.64 -8.79 12.18
CA PRO A 259 -6.91 -8.18 10.88
C PRO A 259 -8.36 -8.34 10.42
N ILE A 260 -8.76 -7.48 9.49
CA ILE A 260 -10.03 -7.56 8.77
C ILE A 260 -9.71 -7.98 7.34
N PRO A 261 -9.81 -9.28 6.97
CA PRO A 261 -9.46 -9.74 5.63
C PRO A 261 -10.53 -9.41 4.58
N CYS A 262 -11.79 -9.24 4.99
CA CYS A 262 -12.88 -8.92 4.08
C CYS A 262 -14.00 -8.17 4.80
N SER A 263 -14.70 -7.33 4.04
CA SER A 263 -15.88 -6.60 4.50
C SER A 263 -16.79 -6.28 3.32
N THR A 264 -18.07 -6.00 3.58
CA THR A 264 -19.06 -5.65 2.57
C THR A 264 -20.23 -4.88 3.18
N PHE A 265 -20.90 -4.07 2.37
CA PHE A 265 -22.21 -3.52 2.69
C PHE A 265 -23.32 -4.43 2.18
N ASN A 266 -24.48 -4.39 2.82
CA ASN A 266 -25.71 -4.91 2.23
C ASN A 266 -26.21 -3.96 1.12
N ASN A 267 -27.24 -4.40 0.40
CA ASN A 267 -27.70 -3.72 -0.83
C ASN A 267 -28.16 -2.26 -0.63
N ASP A 268 -28.65 -1.91 0.56
CA ASP A 268 -29.10 -0.56 0.90
C ASP A 268 -28.11 0.22 1.80
N GLY A 269 -26.97 -0.38 2.14
CA GLY A 269 -25.92 0.24 2.94
C GLY A 269 -26.23 0.38 4.42
N SER A 270 -27.38 -0.11 4.88
CA SER A 270 -27.78 -0.02 6.29
C SER A 270 -27.00 -0.95 7.21
N ILE A 271 -26.27 -1.94 6.66
CA ILE A 271 -25.46 -2.89 7.43
C ILE A 271 -24.08 -3.01 6.78
N TYR A 272 -23.04 -2.80 7.59
CA TYR A 272 -21.65 -3.07 7.25
C TYR A 272 -21.18 -4.35 7.91
N ALA A 273 -20.92 -5.40 7.12
CA ALA A 273 -20.38 -6.66 7.59
C ALA A 273 -18.86 -6.68 7.45
N TYR A 274 -18.14 -7.18 8.47
CA TYR A 274 -16.70 -7.35 8.42
C TYR A 274 -16.27 -8.58 9.21
N ALA A 275 -15.29 -9.32 8.67
CA ALA A 275 -14.69 -10.46 9.37
C ALA A 275 -13.48 -10.00 10.16
N VAL A 276 -13.23 -10.62 11.32
CA VAL A 276 -12.06 -10.39 12.17
C VAL A 276 -11.38 -11.74 12.36
N CYS A 277 -10.25 -11.92 11.68
CA CYS A 277 -9.45 -13.15 11.72
C CYS A 277 -8.05 -12.92 11.12
N TYR A 278 -7.17 -13.91 11.29
CA TYR A 278 -5.80 -13.83 10.80
C TYR A 278 -5.74 -13.85 9.27
N ASP A 279 -5.07 -12.87 8.66
CA ASP A 279 -5.04 -12.70 7.20
C ASP A 279 -3.72 -13.19 6.55
N TRP A 280 -2.89 -13.90 7.31
CA TRP A 280 -1.58 -14.43 6.88
C TRP A 280 -0.53 -13.37 6.52
N SER A 281 -0.79 -12.09 6.78
CA SER A 281 0.14 -10.99 6.49
C SER A 281 1.49 -11.08 7.21
N LYS A 282 1.57 -11.86 8.30
CA LYS A 282 2.79 -12.07 9.10
C LYS A 282 3.36 -13.49 8.97
N GLY A 283 2.91 -14.27 8.00
CA GLY A 283 3.43 -15.62 7.74
C GLY A 283 2.98 -16.70 8.74
N ALA A 284 3.29 -17.95 8.41
CA ALA A 284 2.85 -19.12 9.18
C ALA A 284 3.34 -19.13 10.63
N GLU A 285 4.54 -18.60 10.88
CA GLU A 285 5.11 -18.51 12.23
C GLU A 285 4.26 -17.67 13.20
N ASN A 286 3.43 -16.77 12.69
CA ASN A 286 2.57 -15.90 13.48
C ASN A 286 1.10 -16.34 13.48
N HIS A 287 0.78 -17.47 12.82
CA HIS A 287 -0.51 -18.11 12.96
C HIS A 287 -0.56 -18.84 14.30
N ASN A 288 -1.39 -18.34 15.22
CA ASN A 288 -1.57 -18.93 16.55
C ASN A 288 -2.93 -19.64 16.61
N PRO A 289 -2.97 -20.99 16.63
CA PRO A 289 -4.23 -21.75 16.76
C PRO A 289 -4.97 -21.51 18.08
N ALA A 290 -4.30 -20.96 19.10
CA ALA A 290 -4.90 -20.56 20.37
C ALA A 290 -5.39 -19.10 20.37
N ALA A 291 -5.22 -18.37 19.26
CA ALA A 291 -5.78 -17.02 19.11
C ALA A 291 -7.33 -17.05 19.13
N PRO A 292 -7.98 -15.90 19.37
CA PRO A 292 -9.43 -15.79 19.23
C PRO A 292 -9.91 -16.36 17.90
N LYS A 293 -11.01 -17.12 17.95
CA LYS A 293 -11.63 -17.71 16.77
C LYS A 293 -12.10 -16.61 15.81
N PRO A 294 -12.15 -16.89 14.50
CA PRO A 294 -12.74 -15.99 13.53
C PRO A 294 -14.14 -15.54 13.94
N SER A 295 -14.39 -14.25 13.83
CA SER A 295 -15.72 -13.66 14.06
C SER A 295 -16.15 -12.88 12.82
N ILE A 296 -17.46 -12.85 12.57
CA ILE A 296 -18.07 -11.95 11.59
C ILE A 296 -18.97 -11.01 12.37
N PHE A 297 -18.80 -9.71 12.15
CA PHE A 297 -19.56 -8.66 12.82
C PHE A 297 -20.44 -7.91 11.82
N LEU A 298 -21.63 -7.54 12.27
CA LEU A 298 -22.59 -6.69 11.58
C LEU A 298 -22.67 -5.36 12.33
N HIS A 299 -22.23 -4.29 11.68
CA HIS A 299 -22.28 -2.94 12.21
C HIS A 299 -23.41 -2.18 11.54
N LEU A 300 -24.15 -1.40 12.33
CA LEU A 300 -25.11 -0.43 11.84
C LEU A 300 -24.37 0.90 11.65
N PRO A 301 -24.15 1.35 10.41
CA PRO A 301 -23.51 2.64 10.17
C PRO A 301 -24.36 3.74 10.80
N GLN A 302 -23.81 4.42 11.81
CA GLN A 302 -24.45 5.63 12.32
C GLN A 302 -24.29 6.71 11.25
N VAL A 303 -25.41 7.15 10.67
CA VAL A 303 -25.46 8.26 9.73
C VAL A 303 -25.28 9.56 10.52
N ASP A 304 -24.08 9.79 11.04
CA ASP A 304 -23.68 11.14 11.42
C ASP A 304 -23.35 11.89 10.13
N VAL A 305 -24.09 12.99 9.96
CA VAL A 305 -24.43 13.74 8.73
C VAL A 305 -23.24 14.31 7.93
N TRP A 306 -21.99 13.90 8.19
CA TRP A 306 -20.80 14.59 7.68
C TRP A 306 -19.62 13.70 7.28
N SER A 307 -19.84 12.41 7.00
CA SER A 307 -18.73 11.52 6.65
C SER A 307 -18.53 11.37 5.14
N ALA A 308 -17.27 11.40 4.70
CA ALA A 308 -16.83 11.04 3.34
C ALA A 308 -17.38 9.69 2.87
N GLY A 309 -17.78 8.82 3.81
CA GLY A 309 -18.50 7.58 3.54
C GLY A 309 -19.84 7.75 2.84
N ILE A 310 -20.59 8.85 3.05
CA ILE A 310 -21.87 9.10 2.35
C ILE A 310 -21.62 9.55 0.91
N LEU A 311 -20.58 10.36 0.66
CA LEU A 311 -20.15 10.72 -0.70
C LEU A 311 -19.58 9.49 -1.42
N PHE A 312 -18.76 8.67 -0.75
CA PHE A 312 -18.30 7.39 -1.30
C PHE A 312 -19.46 6.42 -1.50
N TYR A 313 -20.46 6.36 -0.63
CA TYR A 313 -21.64 5.51 -0.79
C TYR A 313 -22.54 5.98 -1.93
N GLN A 314 -22.78 7.28 -2.04
CA GLN A 314 -23.54 7.88 -3.13
C GLN A 314 -22.78 7.76 -4.46
N MET A 315 -21.45 7.89 -4.43
CA MET A 315 -20.58 7.54 -5.56
C MET A 315 -20.65 6.06 -5.86
N LEU A 316 -20.57 5.14 -4.86
CA LEU A 316 -20.47 3.66 -4.89
C LEU A 316 -21.81 2.91 -5.17
N PHE A 317 -22.96 3.52 -4.95
CA PHE A 317 -24.25 2.85 -5.11
C PHE A 317 -25.30 3.68 -5.86
N GLY A 318 -25.02 4.93 -6.22
CA GLY A 318 -25.94 5.79 -6.98
C GLY A 318 -27.27 6.07 -6.27
N LYS A 319 -27.39 5.70 -4.99
CA LYS A 319 -28.57 5.86 -4.13
C LYS A 319 -28.16 6.54 -2.83
N ARG A 320 -29.07 7.31 -2.24
CA ARG A 320 -28.90 7.90 -0.90
C ARG A 320 -29.40 6.91 0.18
N PRO A 321 -28.77 6.86 1.36
CA PRO A 321 -29.32 6.11 2.51
C PRO A 321 -30.72 6.62 2.89
N SER A 322 -31.59 5.73 3.35
CA SER A 322 -32.95 6.08 3.77
C SER A 322 -32.96 7.01 4.98
N GLY A 323 -33.71 8.12 4.93
CA GLY A 323 -33.86 9.10 6.02
C GLY A 323 -33.28 10.50 5.76
N HIS A 324 -32.80 10.78 4.54
CA HIS A 324 -32.15 12.04 4.19
C HIS A 324 -33.16 13.15 3.81
N ASP A 325 -33.22 14.23 4.59
CA ASP A 325 -33.99 15.47 4.31
C ASP A 325 -33.22 16.39 3.34
N GLN A 326 -33.87 16.88 2.27
CA GLN A 326 -33.29 17.77 1.27
C GLN A 326 -33.05 19.20 1.79
N THR A 327 -33.77 19.63 2.81
CA THR A 327 -33.71 21.02 3.29
C THR A 327 -32.44 21.34 4.10
N GLN A 328 -31.65 20.32 4.44
CA GLN A 328 -30.37 20.46 5.15
C GLN A 328 -29.13 20.33 4.23
N GLU A 329 -29.30 20.34 2.91
CA GLU A 329 -28.20 20.33 1.94
C GLU A 329 -27.39 21.65 2.00
N ARG A 330 -26.48 21.79 2.98
CA ARG A 330 -25.28 22.61 2.79
C ARG A 330 -24.34 21.78 1.92
N ILE A 331 -24.43 22.01 0.61
CA ILE A 331 -23.53 21.51 -0.43
C ILE A 331 -22.11 21.44 0.15
N LEU A 332 -21.56 20.24 0.29
CA LEU A 332 -20.13 20.04 0.43
C LEU A 332 -19.51 20.45 -0.92
N ARG A 333 -19.35 21.76 -1.13
CA ARG A 333 -18.48 22.29 -2.19
C ARG A 333 -17.08 21.72 -1.95
N GLU A 334 -16.22 21.71 -2.97
CA GLU A 334 -14.78 21.39 -2.85
C GLU A 334 -14.15 21.95 -1.56
N ASP A 335 -14.64 23.12 -1.14
CA ASP A 335 -14.34 23.80 0.12
C ASP A 335 -14.46 22.97 1.40
N THR A 336 -15.34 21.96 1.49
CA THR A 336 -15.48 21.16 2.71
C THR A 336 -14.53 19.96 2.76
N ILE A 337 -14.14 19.43 1.60
CA ILE A 337 -12.98 18.52 1.48
C ILE A 337 -11.69 19.32 1.78
N ILE A 338 -11.64 20.58 1.37
CA ILE A 338 -10.58 21.53 1.74
C ILE A 338 -10.64 21.89 3.24
N LYS A 339 -11.81 22.01 3.87
CA LYS A 339 -11.96 22.27 5.32
C LYS A 339 -11.80 21.03 6.19
N ALA A 340 -11.94 19.81 5.66
CA ALA A 340 -11.50 18.59 6.35
C ALA A 340 -9.97 18.54 6.50
N ARG A 341 -9.20 19.37 5.78
CA ARG A 341 -7.80 19.70 6.12
C ARG A 341 -7.65 20.58 7.38
N LYS A 342 -8.75 21.09 7.94
CA LYS A 342 -8.82 22.15 8.95
C LYS A 342 -9.69 21.76 10.15
N VAL A 343 -9.60 20.52 10.61
CA VAL A 343 -9.98 20.19 11.99
C VAL A 343 -8.90 20.76 12.90
N GLU A 344 -9.20 21.88 13.56
CA GLU A 344 -8.34 22.44 14.61
C GLU A 344 -8.48 21.57 15.87
N PHE A 345 -7.39 20.90 16.23
CA PHE A 345 -7.24 20.26 17.53
C PHE A 345 -7.19 21.33 18.63
N PRO A 346 -7.68 21.05 19.86
CA PRO A 346 -7.47 21.97 20.98
C PRO A 346 -5.97 22.26 21.12
N SER A 347 -5.65 23.53 21.39
CA SER A 347 -4.27 24.00 21.48
C SER A 347 -3.49 23.18 22.50
N ARG A 348 -2.54 22.40 21.99
CA ARG A 348 -1.51 21.77 22.81
C ARG A 348 -0.62 22.89 23.37
N PRO A 349 -0.27 22.86 24.67
CA PRO A 349 0.64 23.86 25.23
C PRO A 349 1.95 23.87 24.43
N ALA A 350 2.46 25.09 24.21
CA ALA A 350 3.56 25.39 23.30
C ALA A 350 4.77 24.48 23.52
N VAL A 351 5.13 23.71 22.49
CA VAL A 351 6.48 23.16 22.29
C VAL A 351 6.76 23.13 20.77
N SER A 352 7.99 23.49 20.41
CA SER A 352 8.48 24.07 19.16
C SER A 352 8.51 23.18 17.90
N ASN A 353 8.72 23.86 16.77
CA ASN A 353 8.52 23.49 15.36
C ASN A 353 9.35 22.34 14.75
N GLU A 354 9.82 21.33 15.48
CA GLU A 354 10.75 20.33 14.93
C GLU A 354 10.12 19.17 14.11
N ALA A 355 8.80 19.13 13.92
CA ALA A 355 8.11 17.93 13.41
C ALA A 355 7.49 18.02 12.00
N LYS A 356 7.72 19.08 11.20
CA LYS A 356 7.06 19.26 9.88
C LYS A 356 7.90 18.96 8.62
N VAL A 357 9.22 18.74 8.72
CA VAL A 357 10.07 18.56 7.52
C VAL A 357 10.06 17.12 6.96
N LYS A 358 9.53 16.13 7.69
CA LYS A 358 9.68 14.71 7.32
C LYS A 358 8.72 14.16 6.25
N THR A 359 8.09 15.01 5.44
CA THR A 359 7.09 14.58 4.41
C THR A 359 7.57 14.74 2.96
N TYR A 360 8.71 15.38 2.68
CA TYR A 360 9.17 15.56 1.29
C TYR A 360 10.10 14.44 0.76
N LEU A 361 10.53 13.48 1.59
CA LEU A 361 11.56 12.49 1.19
C LEU A 361 11.16 11.01 1.35
N MET A 362 9.90 10.65 1.08
CA MET A 362 9.48 9.23 1.07
C MET A 362 8.77 8.83 -0.23
N ALA A 363 9.56 8.81 -1.31
CA ALA A 363 9.23 8.14 -2.57
C ALA A 363 10.40 7.35 -3.18
N GLN A 364 11.22 6.64 -2.41
CA GLN A 364 12.03 5.49 -2.89
C GLN A 364 12.00 4.40 -1.80
N ASP A 365 10.97 3.57 -1.88
CA ASP A 365 11.04 2.12 -2.17
C ASP A 365 11.66 1.28 -1.05
N GLN A 366 10.79 0.41 -0.51
CA GLN A 366 11.16 -0.81 0.18
C GLN A 366 12.01 -1.67 -0.77
N THR A 367 12.83 -2.50 -0.14
CA THR A 367 12.82 -3.97 -0.20
C THR A 367 14.03 -4.41 0.63
N GLU A 368 14.04 -5.43 1.46
CA GLU A 368 13.25 -6.66 1.52
C GLU A 368 13.72 -7.47 2.74
N SER A 369 12.85 -8.34 3.25
CA SER A 369 13.27 -9.66 3.71
C SER A 369 12.03 -10.57 3.78
N LEU A 370 12.02 -11.84 3.42
CA LEU A 370 12.85 -12.76 2.63
C LEU A 370 12.26 -14.16 2.94
N LYS A 371 12.28 -15.06 1.95
CA LYS A 371 12.26 -16.56 1.98
C LYS A 371 11.50 -17.03 0.74
N GLU A 372 11.98 -17.89 -0.16
CA GLU A 372 13.11 -18.81 -0.27
C GLU A 372 13.32 -19.03 -1.78
N GLU A 373 14.57 -18.98 -2.27
CA GLU A 373 15.00 -19.64 -3.52
C GLU A 373 16.47 -20.04 -3.33
N ASP A 374 16.66 -21.10 -2.54
CA ASP A 374 17.83 -21.97 -2.62
C ASP A 374 17.47 -23.07 -3.64
N ASP A 375 17.98 -23.01 -4.88
CA ASP A 375 18.28 -24.22 -5.68
C ASP A 375 18.94 -24.04 -7.07
N GLU A 376 19.43 -22.85 -7.46
CA GLU A 376 20.06 -22.67 -8.79
C GLU A 376 21.58 -22.42 -8.78
N ALA A 377 22.28 -22.73 -7.68
CA ALA A 377 23.74 -22.57 -7.58
C ALA A 377 24.55 -23.87 -7.68
N ALA A 378 23.89 -25.05 -7.75
CA ALA A 378 24.58 -26.35 -7.74
C ALA A 378 24.83 -26.97 -9.14
N ARG A 379 24.58 -26.25 -10.24
CA ARG A 379 24.87 -26.77 -11.59
C ARG A 379 25.48 -25.72 -12.50
N PHE A 380 26.76 -25.36 -12.33
CA PHE A 380 27.58 -24.84 -13.44
C PHE A 380 29.07 -25.01 -13.14
N GLY A 381 29.49 -26.26 -12.95
CA GLY A 381 30.78 -26.72 -13.48
C GLY A 381 30.53 -27.22 -14.90
N ASP A 382 31.36 -26.80 -15.84
CA ASP A 382 31.28 -27.04 -17.29
C ASP A 382 30.18 -26.31 -18.07
N ARG A 383 30.58 -25.17 -18.66
CA ARG A 383 30.63 -25.00 -20.12
C ARG A 383 31.31 -23.66 -20.46
N ASN A 384 32.65 -23.70 -20.46
CA ASN A 384 33.41 -22.87 -21.38
C ASN A 384 33.11 -23.39 -22.81
N LEU A 385 32.25 -22.69 -23.56
CA LEU A 385 32.32 -22.47 -25.02
C LEU A 385 30.99 -21.87 -25.50
N LYS A 386 30.88 -20.54 -25.43
CA LYS A 386 30.16 -19.68 -26.39
C LYS A 386 30.43 -18.21 -26.03
N ILE A 387 31.71 -17.85 -26.02
CA ILE A 387 32.12 -16.44 -26.09
C ILE A 387 32.34 -16.19 -27.57
N MET A 388 31.39 -15.51 -28.20
CA MET A 388 31.54 -14.53 -29.29
C MET A 388 30.11 -14.18 -29.71
N HIS A 389 29.71 -12.92 -29.49
CA HIS A 389 28.36 -12.34 -29.66
C HIS A 389 27.46 -12.27 -28.40
N GLU A 390 27.95 -11.70 -27.29
CA GLU A 390 27.05 -11.09 -26.30
C GLU A 390 27.12 -9.56 -26.43
N PRO A 391 25.97 -8.84 -26.50
CA PRO A 391 25.96 -7.38 -26.61
C PRO A 391 26.72 -6.73 -25.44
N VAL A 392 27.48 -5.67 -25.74
CA VAL A 392 28.27 -4.92 -24.76
C VAL A 392 27.42 -4.49 -23.55
N ASP A 393 26.15 -4.13 -23.78
CA ASP A 393 25.21 -3.73 -22.72
C ASP A 393 24.89 -4.84 -21.71
N LYS A 394 24.82 -6.10 -22.15
CA LYS A 394 24.62 -7.24 -21.22
C LYS A 394 25.85 -7.49 -20.38
N LYS A 395 27.04 -7.33 -20.98
CA LYS A 395 28.33 -7.46 -20.28
C LYS A 395 28.51 -6.34 -19.25
N ILE A 396 28.15 -5.10 -19.59
CA ILE A 396 28.15 -3.95 -18.68
C ILE A 396 27.17 -4.19 -17.52
N LYS A 397 25.90 -4.55 -17.81
CA LYS A 397 24.91 -4.83 -16.76
C LYS A 397 25.36 -5.95 -15.81
N ARG A 398 25.99 -7.01 -16.32
CA ARG A 398 26.50 -8.11 -15.50
C ARG A 398 27.66 -7.69 -14.60
N LEU A 399 28.59 -6.87 -15.11
CA LEU A 399 29.70 -6.32 -14.33
C LEU A 399 29.20 -5.35 -13.25
N GLU A 400 28.22 -4.49 -13.56
CA GLU A 400 27.57 -3.60 -12.59
C GLU A 400 26.85 -4.38 -11.48
N LEU A 401 26.09 -5.41 -11.84
CA LEU A 401 25.43 -6.30 -10.86
C LEU A 401 26.46 -6.91 -9.91
N THR A 402 27.55 -7.47 -10.45
CA THR A 402 28.62 -8.11 -9.66
C THR A 402 29.28 -7.10 -8.71
N TYR A 403 29.50 -5.86 -9.16
CA TYR A 403 30.06 -4.78 -8.35
C TYR A 403 29.15 -4.39 -7.18
N PHE A 404 27.84 -4.24 -7.39
CA PHE A 404 26.91 -3.89 -6.31
C PHE A 404 26.62 -5.06 -5.36
N TYR A 405 26.70 -6.31 -5.83
CA TYR A 405 26.63 -7.48 -4.96
C TYR A 405 27.77 -7.51 -3.93
N LYS A 406 28.97 -7.02 -4.29
CA LYS A 406 30.10 -6.88 -3.35
C LYS A 406 29.71 -6.09 -2.10
N PHE A 407 29.04 -4.95 -2.26
CA PHE A 407 28.71 -4.04 -1.15
C PHE A 407 27.36 -4.31 -0.47
N LYS A 408 26.67 -5.40 -0.82
CA LYS A 408 25.33 -5.73 -0.29
C LYS A 408 25.29 -5.80 1.24
N ALA A 409 26.33 -6.40 1.85
CA ALA A 409 26.44 -6.52 3.31
C ALA A 409 26.64 -5.15 3.98
N LEU A 410 27.54 -4.32 3.43
CA LEU A 410 27.79 -2.96 3.92
C LEU A 410 26.54 -2.08 3.81
N HIS A 411 25.83 -2.14 2.68
CA HIS A 411 24.59 -1.39 2.49
C HIS A 411 23.52 -1.75 3.54
N LYS A 412 23.30 -3.05 3.80
CA LYS A 412 22.36 -3.50 4.83
C LYS A 412 22.73 -2.99 6.22
N ALA A 413 24.02 -3.04 6.57
CA ALA A 413 24.51 -2.56 7.86
C ALA A 413 24.30 -1.04 8.04
N LEU A 414 24.63 -0.25 7.01
CA LEU A 414 24.40 1.20 6.99
C LEU A 414 22.92 1.57 7.04
N TYR A 415 22.06 0.80 6.36
CA TYR A 415 20.62 1.05 6.33
C TYR A 415 19.99 0.87 7.73
N VAL A 416 20.35 -0.20 8.42
CA VAL A 416 19.83 -0.55 9.76
C VAL A 416 20.49 0.28 10.87
N GLY A 417 21.68 0.82 10.64
CA GLY A 417 22.44 1.58 11.63
C GLY A 417 23.30 0.68 12.54
N ASN A 418 23.74 -0.48 12.04
CA ASN A 418 24.58 -1.40 12.80
C ASN A 418 26.06 -1.04 12.62
N TRP A 419 26.61 -0.21 13.50
CA TRP A 419 28.01 0.22 13.45
C TRP A 419 29.00 -0.95 13.49
N ASP A 420 28.81 -1.95 14.35
CA ASP A 420 29.74 -3.09 14.46
C ASP A 420 29.85 -3.90 13.17
N ALA A 421 28.78 -3.97 12.37
CA ALA A 421 28.81 -4.61 11.07
C ALA A 421 29.44 -3.70 9.99
N VAL A 422 29.23 -2.39 10.07
CA VAL A 422 29.87 -1.40 9.19
C VAL A 422 31.38 -1.37 9.44
N ASP A 423 31.80 -1.25 10.69
CA ASP A 423 33.20 -1.22 11.11
C ASP A 423 33.94 -2.50 10.69
N ARG A 424 33.37 -3.68 10.98
CA ARG A 424 33.94 -4.96 10.51
C ARG A 424 34.10 -5.03 9.00
N TYR A 425 33.15 -4.51 8.24
CA TYR A 425 33.24 -4.51 6.78
C TYR A 425 34.30 -3.52 6.29
N LEU A 426 34.33 -2.29 6.82
CA LEU A 426 35.28 -1.26 6.42
C LEU A 426 36.71 -1.63 6.81
N ASN A 427 36.91 -2.30 7.94
CA ASN A 427 38.21 -2.86 8.33
C ASN A 427 38.71 -3.93 7.35
N HIS A 428 37.81 -4.65 6.69
CA HIS A 428 38.17 -5.65 5.67
C HIS A 428 38.33 -5.04 4.26
N ASP A 429 37.58 -3.98 3.93
CA ASP A 429 37.65 -3.29 2.64
C ASP A 429 37.55 -1.76 2.81
N MET A 430 38.67 -1.13 3.15
CA MET A 430 38.76 0.32 3.34
C MET A 430 38.43 1.11 2.07
N ALA A 431 38.57 0.53 0.87
CA ALA A 431 38.21 1.19 -0.37
C ALA A 431 36.68 1.40 -0.49
N ALA A 432 35.88 0.63 0.26
CA ALA A 432 34.43 0.78 0.31
C ALA A 432 33.97 2.10 0.95
N LEU A 433 34.84 2.77 1.73
CA LEU A 433 34.54 4.04 2.38
C LEU A 433 34.14 5.15 1.38
N ASN A 434 34.84 5.18 0.24
CA ASN A 434 34.67 6.17 -0.82
C ASN A 434 34.04 5.59 -2.10
N ALA A 435 33.73 4.30 -2.10
CA ALA A 435 33.05 3.66 -3.22
C ALA A 435 31.59 4.12 -3.32
N LYS A 436 31.07 4.17 -4.55
CA LYS A 436 29.64 4.27 -4.83
C LYS A 436 29.02 2.89 -4.57
N VAL A 437 28.62 2.65 -3.32
CA VAL A 437 28.18 1.34 -2.82
C VAL A 437 26.74 0.98 -3.20
N PHE A 438 26.01 1.90 -3.87
CA PHE A 438 24.62 1.69 -4.28
C PHE A 438 24.35 2.14 -5.73
N ARG A 439 23.28 1.62 -6.34
CA ARG A 439 22.92 1.84 -7.77
C ARG A 439 22.66 3.31 -8.12
N SER A 440 22.20 4.10 -7.16
CA SER A 440 22.02 5.56 -7.29
C SER A 440 23.33 6.35 -7.12
N GLY A 441 24.48 5.68 -6.99
CA GLY A 441 25.79 6.32 -6.88
C GLY A 441 26.14 6.82 -5.47
N GLU A 442 25.41 6.41 -4.43
CA GLU A 442 25.63 6.84 -3.04
C GLU A 442 26.85 6.17 -2.40
N THR A 443 27.58 6.91 -1.57
CA THR A 443 28.63 6.37 -0.69
C THR A 443 28.07 5.98 0.68
N ALA A 444 28.88 5.31 1.50
CA ALA A 444 28.50 4.97 2.88
C ALA A 444 28.02 6.20 3.68
N LEU A 445 28.69 7.35 3.48
CA LEU A 445 28.36 8.61 4.14
C LEU A 445 26.98 9.16 3.69
N HIS A 446 26.62 9.04 2.41
CA HIS A 446 25.31 9.48 1.91
C HIS A 446 24.17 8.67 2.53
N ILE A 447 24.37 7.36 2.69
CA ILE A 447 23.38 6.45 3.26
C ILE A 447 23.22 6.73 4.76
N ALA A 448 24.33 6.89 5.49
CA ALA A 448 24.30 7.24 6.90
C ALA A 448 23.60 8.60 7.15
N VAL A 449 23.84 9.60 6.30
CA VAL A 449 23.13 10.89 6.30
C VAL A 449 21.64 10.71 6.03
N ALA A 450 21.27 9.98 4.98
CA ALA A 450 19.87 9.78 4.61
C ALA A 450 19.05 9.02 5.68
N LYS A 451 19.71 8.16 6.48
CA LYS A 451 19.08 7.41 7.56
C LYS A 451 19.14 8.09 8.92
N GLY A 452 19.88 9.19 9.06
CA GLY A 452 19.99 9.94 10.31
C GLY A 452 20.89 9.28 11.36
N HIS A 453 21.80 8.40 10.95
CA HIS A 453 22.71 7.70 11.87
C HIS A 453 23.90 8.59 12.24
N VAL A 454 23.68 9.50 13.21
CA VAL A 454 24.69 10.51 13.63
C VAL A 454 26.01 9.87 14.05
N HIS A 455 25.96 8.79 14.85
CA HIS A 455 27.14 8.06 15.32
C HIS A 455 27.94 7.45 14.16
N ILE A 456 27.28 6.88 13.15
CA ILE A 456 27.96 6.34 11.96
C ILE A 456 28.57 7.48 11.15
N VAL A 457 27.88 8.63 11.01
CA VAL A 457 28.45 9.78 10.30
C VAL A 457 29.67 10.35 11.02
N GLU A 458 29.69 10.30 12.35
CA GLU A 458 30.84 10.72 13.14
C GLU A 458 32.05 9.80 12.96
N GLU A 459 31.84 8.50 13.02
CA GLU A 459 32.90 7.50 12.89
C GLU A 459 33.39 7.36 11.43
N VAL A 460 32.47 7.19 10.48
CA VAL A 460 32.76 7.13 9.03
C VAL A 460 33.35 8.47 8.56
N GLY A 461 32.84 9.59 9.04
CA GLY A 461 33.40 10.91 8.78
C GLY A 461 34.79 11.11 9.41
N GLY A 462 35.04 10.50 10.57
CA GLY A 462 36.36 10.42 11.19
C GLY A 462 37.37 9.63 10.37
N ALA A 463 36.95 8.52 9.75
CA ALA A 463 37.78 7.69 8.88
C ALA A 463 38.03 8.31 7.50
N ASN A 464 37.21 9.27 7.05
CA ASN A 464 37.22 9.82 5.69
C ASN A 464 38.14 11.05 5.49
N VAL A 465 39.37 10.96 6.02
CA VAL A 465 40.38 12.02 5.90
C VAL A 465 41.03 11.95 4.51
N GLY A 466 40.42 12.56 3.49
CA GLY A 466 41.01 12.55 2.14
C GLY A 466 40.12 12.93 0.96
N GLY A 467 39.04 13.70 1.18
CA GLY A 467 38.20 14.20 0.08
C GLY A 467 36.93 13.40 -0.21
N GLY A 468 36.66 12.31 0.52
CA GLY A 468 35.42 11.53 0.37
C GLY A 468 34.14 12.33 0.64
N PHE A 469 34.22 13.40 1.45
CA PHE A 469 33.13 14.33 1.69
C PHE A 469 32.66 15.13 0.45
N ARG A 470 33.52 15.23 -0.58
CA ARG A 470 33.21 15.94 -1.84
C ARG A 470 32.64 15.01 -2.92
N ILE A 471 32.56 13.71 -2.67
CA ILE A 471 31.97 12.76 -3.61
C ILE A 471 30.50 13.09 -3.77
N ARG A 472 30.07 13.16 -5.03
CA ARG A 472 28.67 13.38 -5.39
C ARG A 472 27.98 12.06 -5.68
N ASP A 473 26.78 11.91 -5.14
CA ASP A 473 25.87 10.81 -5.50
C ASP A 473 25.38 10.94 -6.97
N GLY A 474 24.54 10.02 -7.43
CA GLY A 474 23.97 10.06 -8.78
C GLY A 474 22.99 11.20 -9.04
N SER A 475 22.52 11.89 -7.99
CA SER A 475 21.77 13.14 -8.10
C SER A 475 22.68 14.37 -8.11
N GLY A 476 24.00 14.17 -8.00
CA GLY A 476 25.00 15.24 -8.01
C GLY A 476 25.17 15.97 -6.67
N MET A 477 24.50 15.51 -5.60
CA MET A 477 24.59 16.12 -4.27
C MET A 477 25.76 15.55 -3.47
N THR A 478 26.36 16.37 -2.62
CA THR A 478 27.29 15.91 -1.58
C THR A 478 26.51 15.46 -0.33
N ALA A 479 27.14 14.65 0.52
CA ALA A 479 26.55 14.24 1.79
C ALA A 479 26.19 15.45 2.68
N MET A 480 26.96 16.55 2.63
CA MET A 480 26.65 17.77 3.37
C MET A 480 25.42 18.50 2.81
N ALA A 481 25.32 18.68 1.48
CA ALA A 481 24.14 19.30 0.88
C ALA A 481 22.85 18.51 1.18
N ARG A 482 22.96 17.17 1.19
CA ARG A 482 21.85 16.29 1.58
C ARG A 482 21.46 16.45 3.06
N ALA A 483 22.43 16.57 3.96
CA ALA A 483 22.16 16.83 5.38
C ALA A 483 21.54 18.22 5.60
N SER A 484 21.91 19.23 4.79
CA SER A 484 21.29 20.57 4.80
C SER A 484 19.82 20.52 4.41
N ALA A 485 19.47 19.73 3.39
CA ALA A 485 18.09 19.54 2.96
C ALA A 485 17.24 18.73 3.96
N LEU A 486 17.88 17.84 4.74
CA LEU A 486 17.22 17.00 5.74
C LEU A 486 17.07 17.63 7.12
N GLY A 487 17.80 18.72 7.41
CA GLY A 487 17.77 19.40 8.71
C GLY A 487 18.55 18.69 9.82
N GLY A 488 19.59 17.92 9.47
CA GLY A 488 20.40 17.15 10.43
C GLY A 488 21.51 17.96 11.10
N THR A 489 21.20 18.96 11.93
CA THR A 489 22.20 19.88 12.54
C THR A 489 23.38 19.17 13.24
N PRO A 490 23.19 18.11 14.05
CA PRO A 490 24.30 17.39 14.68
C PRO A 490 25.25 16.73 13.65
N MET A 491 24.70 16.29 12.52
CA MET A 491 25.46 15.67 11.44
C MET A 491 26.22 16.72 10.64
N LEU A 492 25.60 17.89 10.42
CA LEU A 492 26.24 19.05 9.80
C LEU A 492 27.43 19.54 10.64
N GLU A 493 27.23 19.69 11.95
CA GLU A 493 28.30 20.05 12.87
C GLU A 493 29.44 19.04 12.85
N CYS A 494 29.11 17.74 12.88
CA CYS A 494 30.10 16.69 12.85
C CYS A 494 30.92 16.73 11.55
N MET A 495 30.25 16.78 10.39
CA MET A 495 30.91 16.85 9.09
C MET A 495 31.72 18.14 8.92
N HIS A 496 31.20 19.28 9.41
CA HIS A 496 31.89 20.57 9.33
C HIS A 496 33.09 20.65 10.31
N LYS A 497 33.04 20.00 11.47
CA LYS A 497 34.20 19.82 12.36
C LYS A 497 35.32 19.05 11.66
N LYS A 498 34.98 18.03 10.86
CA LYS A 498 35.94 17.20 10.13
C LYS A 498 36.48 17.87 8.87
N ASN A 499 35.69 18.68 8.17
CA ASN A 499 36.15 19.45 7.01
C ASN A 499 35.48 20.83 6.93
N LYS A 500 36.28 21.86 7.23
CA LYS A 500 35.83 23.26 7.30
C LYS A 500 35.39 23.84 5.97
N ASN A 501 35.79 23.26 4.83
CA ASN A 501 35.52 23.83 3.50
C ASN A 501 34.33 23.16 2.78
N LEU A 502 33.53 22.36 3.48
CA LEU A 502 32.37 21.70 2.87
C LEU A 502 31.16 22.61 2.72
N HIS A 503 31.04 23.63 3.58
CA HIS A 503 29.90 24.56 3.58
C HIS A 503 29.87 25.48 2.33
N THR A 504 30.95 25.51 1.54
CA THR A 504 31.06 26.29 0.29
C THR A 504 30.96 25.44 -0.97
N VAL A 505 30.75 24.12 -0.86
CA VAL A 505 30.70 23.23 -2.04
C VAL A 505 29.28 23.25 -2.64
N PRO A 506 29.09 23.78 -3.87
CA PRO A 506 27.76 23.94 -4.44
C PRO A 506 27.17 22.62 -4.94
N ASP A 507 25.84 22.52 -4.92
CA ASP A 507 25.08 21.44 -5.55
C ASP A 507 25.07 21.57 -7.09
N PRO A 508 24.43 20.66 -7.85
CA PRO A 508 24.38 20.73 -9.32
C PRO A 508 23.70 21.98 -9.89
N THR A 509 22.89 22.67 -9.07
CA THR A 509 22.20 23.91 -9.43
C THR A 509 22.99 25.15 -8.99
N GLY A 510 24.22 24.98 -8.52
CA GLY A 510 25.10 26.08 -8.08
C GLY A 510 24.87 26.53 -6.65
N ARG A 511 23.95 25.90 -5.91
CA ARG A 511 23.54 26.36 -4.57
C ARG A 511 24.47 25.81 -3.50
N ILE A 512 24.97 26.68 -2.64
CA ILE A 512 25.74 26.27 -1.45
C ILE A 512 24.81 25.65 -0.38
N PRO A 513 25.35 24.81 0.53
CA PRO A 513 24.61 24.19 1.63
C PRO A 513 23.71 25.12 2.46
N PHE A 514 24.07 26.41 2.58
CA PHE A 514 23.24 27.43 3.21
C PHE A 514 21.92 27.66 2.46
N LEU A 515 21.99 27.89 1.14
CA LEU A 515 20.82 28.12 0.30
C LEU A 515 19.91 26.87 0.26
N VAL A 516 20.53 25.69 0.19
CA VAL A 516 19.81 24.40 0.27
C VAL A 516 19.05 24.26 1.59
N ALA A 517 19.62 24.73 2.71
CA ALA A 517 18.94 24.72 4.01
C ALA A 517 17.77 25.71 4.07
N LEU A 518 17.92 26.92 3.49
CA LEU A 518 16.87 27.93 3.45
C LEU A 518 15.67 27.52 2.61
N GLU A 519 15.89 27.01 1.40
CA GLU A 519 14.82 26.54 0.51
C GLU A 519 14.08 25.33 1.09
N ALA A 520 14.80 24.44 1.78
CA ALA A 520 14.19 23.31 2.48
C ALA A 520 13.43 23.70 3.76
N GLY A 521 13.50 24.97 4.18
CA GLY A 521 12.87 25.48 5.41
C GLY A 521 13.55 25.01 6.70
N ASN A 522 14.81 24.55 6.63
CA ASN A 522 15.58 24.05 7.77
C ASN A 522 16.29 25.19 8.52
N LYS A 523 15.52 25.87 9.37
CA LYS A 523 15.99 27.07 10.09
C LYS A 523 17.25 26.86 10.93
N GLU A 524 17.36 25.75 11.65
CA GLU A 524 18.54 25.48 12.49
C GLU A 524 19.81 25.21 11.66
N ALA A 525 19.68 24.50 10.53
CA ALA A 525 20.79 24.29 9.61
C ALA A 525 21.21 25.60 8.93
N ALA A 526 20.24 26.42 8.52
CA ALA A 526 20.49 27.73 7.93
C ALA A 526 21.19 28.68 8.92
N ARG A 527 20.73 28.73 10.19
CA ARG A 527 21.39 29.48 11.27
C ARG A 527 22.81 28.99 11.50
N TYR A 528 23.00 27.67 11.58
CA TYR A 528 24.33 27.08 11.72
C TYR A 528 25.25 27.54 10.59
N PHE A 529 24.83 27.40 9.33
CA PHE A 529 25.63 27.83 8.19
C PHE A 529 25.87 29.33 8.15
N TYR A 530 24.88 30.16 8.50
CA TYR A 530 25.05 31.61 8.61
C TYR A 530 26.10 31.98 9.66
N SER A 531 26.17 31.23 10.77
CA SER A 531 27.16 31.48 11.83
C SER A 531 28.59 31.05 11.46
N VAL A 532 28.76 30.14 10.50
CA VAL A 532 30.07 29.56 10.17
C VAL A 532 30.57 29.90 8.76
N THR A 533 29.70 30.39 7.88
CA THR A 533 30.04 30.76 6.50
C THR A 533 30.31 32.26 6.44
N PRO A 534 31.48 32.70 5.96
CA PRO A 534 31.75 34.12 5.74
C PRO A 534 30.67 34.77 4.87
N LYS A 535 30.26 35.99 5.20
CA LYS A 535 29.17 36.70 4.48
C LYS A 535 29.45 36.85 2.97
N GLU A 536 30.71 37.00 2.61
CA GLU A 536 31.19 37.07 1.23
C GLU A 536 30.91 35.78 0.43
N ASN A 537 30.84 34.63 1.10
CA ASN A 537 30.54 33.33 0.48
C ASN A 537 29.04 33.01 0.46
N LEU A 538 28.20 33.80 1.14
CA LEU A 538 26.75 33.63 1.15
C LEU A 538 26.07 34.30 -0.04
N ILE A 539 26.76 35.23 -0.69
CA ILE A 539 26.29 36.01 -1.84
C ILE A 539 27.09 35.48 -3.05
N GLY A 540 26.41 34.87 -4.02
CA GLY A 540 27.02 34.62 -5.33
C GLY A 540 27.50 35.94 -5.93
N ASP A 541 28.56 35.93 -6.75
CA ASP A 541 29.27 37.09 -7.29
C ASP A 541 28.45 38.39 -7.31
N ALA A 542 28.99 39.44 -6.67
CA ALA A 542 28.34 40.69 -6.26
C ALA A 542 27.63 41.55 -7.35
N ASN A 543 27.41 41.01 -8.55
CA ASN A 543 26.74 41.65 -9.68
C ASN A 543 25.35 41.05 -10.01
N ASP A 544 24.89 39.98 -9.35
CA ASP A 544 23.54 39.44 -9.56
C ASP A 544 22.56 39.95 -8.48
N GLU A 545 21.83 41.02 -8.79
CA GLU A 545 20.78 41.59 -7.91
C GLU A 545 19.67 40.57 -7.55
N LEU A 546 19.52 39.50 -8.36
CA LEU A 546 18.57 38.42 -8.12
C LEU A 546 18.89 37.59 -6.86
N ASP A 547 20.17 37.35 -6.54
CA ASP A 547 20.54 36.47 -5.42
C ASP A 547 20.31 37.16 -4.06
N SER A 548 20.58 38.46 -3.98
CA SER A 548 20.37 39.23 -2.74
C SER A 548 18.89 39.36 -2.38
N SER A 549 18.02 39.51 -3.40
CA SER A 549 16.57 39.57 -3.24
C SER A 549 15.98 38.20 -2.92
N LEU A 550 16.50 37.12 -3.53
CA LEU A 550 16.10 35.74 -3.21
C LEU A 550 16.49 35.35 -1.78
N ILE A 551 17.71 35.67 -1.33
CA ILE A 551 18.15 35.41 0.04
C ILE A 551 17.30 36.22 1.03
N SER A 552 17.04 37.50 0.73
CA SER A 552 16.18 38.34 1.58
C SER A 552 14.74 37.82 1.64
N ALA A 553 14.18 37.39 0.51
CA ALA A 553 12.86 36.77 0.44
C ALA A 553 12.82 35.46 1.24
N LEU A 554 13.82 34.58 1.10
CA LEU A 554 13.89 33.33 1.84
C LEU A 554 14.09 33.54 3.35
N ILE A 555 14.85 34.56 3.77
CA ILE A 555 14.99 34.95 5.19
C ILE A 555 13.66 35.48 5.74
N LEU A 556 12.95 36.31 4.97
CA LEU A 556 11.64 36.85 5.35
C LEU A 556 10.57 35.75 5.41
N GLU A 557 10.48 34.89 4.39
CA GLU A 557 9.54 33.75 4.34
C GLU A 557 9.77 32.76 5.49
N ASN A 558 11.03 32.59 5.91
CA ASN A 558 11.37 31.74 7.05
C ASN A 558 11.29 32.47 8.41
N ASN A 559 10.83 33.73 8.49
CA ASN A 559 10.78 34.53 9.71
C ASN A 559 12.14 34.64 10.44
N LEU A 560 13.25 34.62 9.69
CA LEU A 560 14.59 34.73 10.23
C LEU A 560 15.06 36.19 10.38
N GLY A 561 14.32 37.16 9.82
CA GLY A 561 14.72 38.58 9.77
C GLY A 561 14.82 39.32 11.12
N ASN A 562 14.25 38.78 12.20
CA ASN A 562 14.40 39.34 13.56
C ASN A 562 15.46 38.60 14.40
N GLU A 563 16.05 37.51 13.89
CA GLU A 563 16.92 36.59 14.65
C GLU A 563 18.27 36.28 13.95
N LEU A 564 18.49 36.73 12.72
CA LEU A 564 19.76 36.74 11.97
C LEU A 564 20.27 38.16 11.78
#